data_AF-A0A2I0CXX1-F1
#
_entry.id   AF-A0A2I0CXX1-F1
#
_cell.length_a   1.000
_cell.length_b   1.000
_cell.length_c   1.000
_cell.angle_alpha   90.00
_cell.angle_beta   90.00
_cell.angle_gamma   90.00
#
_symmetry.space_group_name_H-M   'P 1'
#
loop_
_entity.id
_entity.type
_entity.pdbx_description
1 polymer ?
#
loop_
_entity_poly.entity_id
_entity_poly.type
_entity_poly.pdbx_seq_one_letter_code
_entity_poly.pdbx_strand_id
1 'polypeptide(L)'
;MRLHWYPLSGKDAVFLILVFVMSGIFSRVQPYFVSPSLLPFTYVFFLFLLMLAYFPLVRPKDPLALGKFLSLLLGAIYAIMIIIIEILSRHNYSWGSVVVLAGAVLSPLVAAGIYHLLFGRRPPR
;
A
#
# COMPACT_ATOMS: atom_id res chain seq x y z
N MET A 1 0.88 7.55 -22.52
CA MET A 1 1.71 7.66 -21.30
C MET A 1 2.64 6.46 -21.24
N ARG A 2 3.96 6.64 -21.36
CA ARG A 2 4.91 5.53 -21.20
C ARG A 2 4.93 5.14 -19.71
N LEU A 3 4.54 3.92 -19.35
CA LEU A 3 4.81 3.38 -18.01
C LEU A 3 6.34 3.34 -17.86
N HIS A 4 6.92 4.31 -17.16
CA HIS A 4 8.30 4.19 -16.70
C HIS A 4 8.29 3.20 -15.54
N TRP A 5 8.72 1.99 -15.84
CA TRP A 5 8.99 0.95 -14.85
C TRP A 5 10.01 1.53 -13.85
N TYR A 6 9.65 1.62 -12.57
CA TYR A 6 10.60 2.07 -11.54
C TYR A 6 11.48 0.87 -11.19
N PRO A 7 12.79 0.87 -11.52
CA PRO A 7 13.66 -0.25 -11.20
C PRO A 7 13.88 -0.30 -9.69
N LEU A 8 13.18 -1.21 -9.01
CA LEU A 8 13.40 -1.50 -7.60
C LEU A 8 14.81 -2.08 -7.43
N SER A 9 15.62 -1.45 -6.57
CA SER A 9 16.86 -2.07 -6.12
C SER A 9 16.55 -3.32 -5.32
N GLY A 10 17.45 -4.31 -5.30
CA GLY A 10 17.27 -5.52 -4.50
C GLY A 10 17.00 -5.22 -3.02
N LYS A 11 17.60 -4.15 -2.48
CA LYS A 11 17.34 -3.68 -1.10
C LYS A 11 15.90 -3.17 -0.94
N ASP A 12 15.41 -2.40 -1.89
CA ASP A 12 14.05 -1.82 -1.86
C ASP A 12 12.98 -2.89 -2.00
N ALA A 13 13.28 -3.94 -2.77
CA ALA A 13 12.43 -5.12 -2.89
C ALA A 13 12.35 -5.90 -1.56
N VAL A 14 13.48 -6.07 -0.86
CA VAL A 14 13.48 -6.70 0.47
C VAL A 14 12.65 -5.89 1.47
N PHE A 15 12.78 -4.56 1.49
CA PHE A 15 11.94 -3.71 2.33
C PHE A 15 10.46 -3.79 1.95
N LEU A 16 10.15 -3.86 0.66
CA LEU A 16 8.77 -4.02 0.20
C LEU A 16 8.19 -5.37 0.65
N ILE A 17 8.95 -6.45 0.56
CA ILE A 17 8.54 -7.77 1.08
C ILE A 17 8.28 -7.67 2.59
N LEU A 18 9.15 -7.00 3.34
CA LEU A 18 8.95 -6.81 4.77
C LEU A 18 7.65 -6.05 5.07
N VAL A 19 7.33 -5.01 4.30
CA VAL A 19 6.05 -4.31 4.38
C VAL A 19 4.87 -5.24 4.10
N PHE A 20 4.96 -6.10 3.08
CA PHE A 20 3.92 -7.11 2.80
C PHE A 20 3.74 -8.10 3.94
N VAL A 21 4.84 -8.62 4.51
CA VAL A 21 4.80 -9.56 5.65
C VAL A 21 4.16 -8.90 6.87
N MET A 22 4.57 -7.68 7.20
CA MET A 22 4.00 -6.92 8.33
C MET A 22 2.50 -6.66 8.13
N SER A 23 2.10 -6.28 6.92
CA SER A 23 0.68 -6.07 6.56
C SER A 23 -0.13 -7.36 6.66
N GLY A 24 0.46 -8.50 6.26
CA GLY A 24 -0.16 -9.82 6.35
C GLY A 24 -0.31 -10.32 7.80
N ILE A 25 0.68 -10.06 8.66
CA ILE A 25 0.57 -10.36 10.09
C ILE A 25 -0.52 -9.47 10.71
N PHE A 26 -0.48 -8.17 10.44
CA PHE A 26 -1.46 -7.23 10.98
C PHE A 26 -2.88 -7.59 10.58
N SER A 27 -3.13 -7.98 9.33
CA SER A 27 -4.47 -8.36 8.86
C SER A 27 -5.06 -9.56 9.62
N ARG A 28 -4.21 -10.50 10.05
CA ARG A 28 -4.61 -11.65 10.87
C ARG A 28 -4.77 -11.32 12.34
N VAL A 29 -4.00 -10.37 12.86
CA VAL A 29 -3.95 -10.03 14.29
C VAL A 29 -5.00 -8.99 14.68
N GLN A 30 -5.27 -7.99 13.83
CA GLN A 30 -6.22 -6.91 14.14
C GLN A 30 -7.64 -7.38 14.55
N PRO A 31 -8.23 -8.48 14.04
CA PRO A 31 -9.58 -8.89 14.43
C PRO A 31 -9.71 -9.29 15.90
N TYR A 32 -8.59 -9.61 16.56
CA TYR A 32 -8.58 -9.91 18.00
C TYR A 32 -8.69 -8.65 18.87
N PHE A 33 -8.44 -7.47 18.30
CA PHE A 33 -8.36 -6.20 19.04
C PHE A 33 -9.37 -5.16 18.56
N VAL A 34 -9.90 -5.30 17.34
CA VAL A 34 -10.70 -4.29 16.66
C VAL A 34 -12.06 -4.87 16.27
N SER A 35 -13.11 -4.07 16.46
CA SER A 35 -14.47 -4.42 16.05
C SER A 35 -14.56 -4.69 14.54
N PRO A 36 -15.37 -5.67 14.07
CA PRO A 36 -15.49 -6.03 12.66
C PRO A 36 -15.75 -4.84 11.71
N SER A 37 -16.56 -3.87 12.14
CA SER A 37 -16.89 -2.69 11.34
C SER A 37 -15.70 -1.74 11.11
N LEU A 38 -14.69 -1.78 11.99
CA LEU A 38 -13.52 -0.91 11.95
C LEU A 38 -12.32 -1.56 11.25
N LEU A 39 -12.31 -2.88 11.10
CA LEU A 39 -11.22 -3.64 10.46
C LEU A 39 -10.73 -3.09 9.11
N PRO A 40 -11.61 -2.72 8.14
CA PRO A 40 -11.12 -2.21 6.86
C PRO A 40 -10.40 -0.86 7.04
N PHE A 41 -10.88 0.01 7.93
CA PHE A 41 -10.27 1.31 8.18
C PHE A 41 -8.94 1.19 8.92
N THR A 42 -8.85 0.33 9.92
CA THR A 42 -7.60 0.09 10.66
C THR A 42 -6.54 -0.53 9.77
N TYR A 43 -6.93 -1.44 8.88
CA TYR A 43 -6.01 -2.01 7.88
C TYR A 43 -5.45 -0.95 6.93
N VAL A 44 -6.32 -0.10 6.36
CA VAL A 44 -5.91 0.98 5.45
C VAL A 44 -5.01 1.99 6.18
N PHE A 45 -5.36 2.36 7.41
CA PHE A 45 -4.54 3.27 8.21
C PHE A 45 -3.16 2.68 8.50
N PHE A 46 -3.09 1.39 8.86
CA PHE A 46 -1.81 0.70 9.08
C PHE A 46 -0.97 0.64 7.80
N LEU A 47 -1.58 0.30 6.66
CA LEU A 47 -0.90 0.29 5.37
C LEU A 47 -0.37 1.68 5.01
N PHE A 48 -1.14 2.73 5.27
CA PHE A 48 -0.70 4.11 5.08
C PHE A 48 0.52 4.46 5.95
N LEU A 49 0.52 4.08 7.23
CA LEU A 49 1.69 4.30 8.11
C LEU A 49 2.92 3.52 7.62
N LEU A 50 2.76 2.29 7.15
CA LEU A 50 3.85 1.52 6.55
C LEU A 50 4.40 2.19 5.30
N MET A 51 3.54 2.68 4.41
CA MET A 51 3.97 3.45 3.24
C MET A 51 4.71 4.72 3.67
N LEU A 52 4.19 5.47 4.64
CA LEU A 52 4.79 6.69 5.14
C LEU A 52 6.20 6.44 5.72
N ALA A 53 6.43 5.30 6.36
CA ALA A 53 7.75 4.87 6.84
C ALA A 53 8.66 4.34 5.72
N TYR A 54 8.10 3.66 4.72
CA TYR A 54 8.83 3.06 3.60
C TYR A 54 9.54 4.10 2.73
N PHE A 55 8.89 5.22 2.39
CA PHE A 55 9.46 6.25 1.52
C PHE A 55 10.78 6.86 2.07
N PRO A 56 10.85 7.31 3.34
CA PRO A 56 12.10 7.77 3.96
C PRO A 56 13.20 6.71 4.08
N LEU A 57 12.85 5.44 4.19
CA LEU A 57 13.81 4.34 4.29
C LEU A 57 14.47 4.05 2.94
N VAL A 58 13.67 3.97 1.88
CA VAL A 58 14.15 3.70 0.51
C VAL A 58 14.75 4.93 -0.14
N ARG A 59 14.33 6.13 0.25
CA ARG A 59 14.78 7.43 -0.32
C ARG A 59 14.75 7.42 -1.86
N PRO A 60 13.58 7.19 -2.46
CA PRO A 60 13.48 7.10 -3.91
C PRO A 60 13.90 8.41 -4.59
N LYS A 61 14.58 8.29 -5.73
CA LYS A 61 14.94 9.46 -6.57
C LYS A 61 13.70 10.17 -7.09
N ASP A 62 12.68 9.38 -7.46
CA ASP A 62 11.37 9.89 -7.87
C ASP A 62 10.27 9.23 -6.99
N PRO A 63 9.89 9.87 -5.86
CA PRO A 63 8.88 9.32 -4.96
C PRO A 63 7.51 9.20 -5.62
N LEU A 64 7.16 10.10 -6.54
CA LEU A 64 5.84 10.07 -7.18
C LEU A 64 5.75 8.92 -8.18
N ALA A 65 6.82 8.62 -8.92
CA ALA A 65 6.88 7.45 -9.78
C ALA A 65 6.76 6.14 -8.97
N LEU A 66 7.50 6.03 -7.86
CA LEU A 66 7.42 4.87 -6.98
C LEU A 66 6.02 4.74 -6.35
N GLY A 67 5.42 5.84 -5.89
CA GLY A 67 4.06 5.84 -5.34
C GLY A 67 3.02 5.37 -6.34
N LYS A 68 3.10 5.81 -7.60
CA LYS A 68 2.21 5.33 -8.69
C LYS A 68 2.41 3.84 -8.96
N PHE A 69 3.66 3.39 -9.01
CA PHE A 69 3.97 1.98 -9.20
C PHE A 69 3.39 1.12 -8.06
N LEU A 70 3.62 1.51 -6.80
CA LEU A 70 3.11 0.80 -5.63
C LEU A 70 1.57 0.82 -5.56
N SER A 71 0.95 1.95 -5.91
CA SER A 71 -0.51 2.09 -6.00
C SER A 71 -1.11 1.10 -7.00
N LEU A 72 -0.50 0.98 -8.17
CA LEU A 72 -0.95 0.06 -9.21
C LEU A 72 -0.69 -1.40 -8.81
N LEU A 73 0.47 -1.69 -8.23
CA LEU A 73 0.83 -3.03 -7.76
C LEU A 73 -0.11 -3.50 -6.64
N LEU A 74 -0.26 -2.71 -5.59
CA LEU A 74 -1.12 -3.04 -4.44
C LEU A 74 -2.58 -3.09 -4.84
N GLY A 75 -3.04 -2.13 -5.65
CA GLY A 75 -4.40 -2.11 -6.20
C GLY A 75 -4.70 -3.36 -7.04
N ALA A 76 -3.78 -3.78 -7.91
CA ALA A 76 -3.95 -4.99 -8.71
C ALA A 76 -4.01 -6.26 -7.84
N ILE A 77 -3.11 -6.39 -6.86
CA ILE A 77 -3.12 -7.53 -5.92
C ILE A 77 -4.46 -7.59 -5.17
N TYR A 78 -4.92 -6.46 -4.64
CA TYR A 78 -6.18 -6.41 -3.90
C TYR A 78 -7.41 -6.65 -4.79
N ALA A 79 -7.42 -6.10 -6.01
CA ALA A 79 -8.50 -6.35 -6.96
C ALA A 79 -8.62 -7.84 -7.29
N ILE A 80 -7.49 -8.52 -7.54
CA ILE A 80 -7.46 -9.97 -7.78
C ILE A 80 -7.96 -10.73 -6.55
N MET A 81 -7.52 -10.36 -5.34
CA MET A 81 -7.98 -11.01 -4.12
C MET A 81 -9.49 -10.86 -3.91
N ILE A 82 -10.06 -9.68 -4.17
CA ILE A 82 -11.50 -9.44 -4.05
C ILE A 82 -12.27 -10.29 -5.07
N ILE A 83 -11.81 -10.36 -6.32
CA ILE A 83 -12.45 -11.19 -7.35
C ILE A 83 -12.44 -12.67 -6.93
N ILE A 84 -11.30 -13.19 -6.46
CA ILE A 84 -11.16 -14.60 -6.08
C ILE A 84 -11.98 -14.93 -4.82
N ILE A 85 -11.90 -14.10 -3.78
CA ILE A 85 -12.49 -14.42 -2.47
C ILE A 85 -13.95 -14.00 -2.39
N GLU A 86 -14.29 -12.80 -2.82
CA GLU A 86 -15.65 -12.27 -2.64
C GLU A 86 -16.60 -12.67 -3.75
N ILE A 87 -16.14 -12.56 -5.01
CA ILE A 87 -17.01 -12.80 -6.16
C ILE A 87 -17.14 -14.29 -6.42
N LEU A 88 -16.02 -15.01 -6.55
CA LEU A 88 -16.04 -16.43 -6.91
C LEU A 88 -16.37 -17.35 -5.72
N SER A 89 -15.91 -17.01 -4.52
CA SER A 89 -16.04 -17.91 -3.36
C SER A 89 -17.27 -17.60 -2.48
N ARG A 90 -17.53 -16.32 -2.20
CA ARG A 90 -18.59 -15.91 -1.25
C ARG A 90 -19.86 -15.35 -1.90
N HIS A 91 -19.82 -15.01 -3.18
CA HIS A 91 -20.91 -14.35 -3.92
C HIS A 91 -21.49 -13.13 -3.18
N ASN A 92 -20.68 -12.45 -2.37
CA ASN A 92 -21.12 -11.35 -1.53
C ASN A 92 -20.06 -10.25 -1.55
N TYR A 93 -20.43 -9.11 -2.12
CA TYR A 93 -19.56 -7.96 -2.24
C TYR A 93 -19.63 -7.12 -0.96
N SER A 94 -18.50 -6.97 -0.27
CA SER A 94 -18.47 -6.21 0.98
C SER A 94 -18.02 -4.77 0.75
N TRP A 95 -18.72 -3.81 1.37
CA TRP A 95 -18.24 -2.42 1.43
C TRP A 95 -16.83 -2.31 2.02
N GLY A 96 -16.47 -3.17 2.96
CA GLY A 96 -15.12 -3.21 3.54
C GLY A 96 -14.04 -3.45 2.48
N SER A 97 -14.33 -4.24 1.45
CA SER A 97 -13.37 -4.52 0.38
C SER A 97 -13.19 -3.35 -0.57
N VAL A 98 -14.23 -2.55 -0.80
CA VAL A 98 -14.12 -1.25 -1.49
C VAL A 98 -13.16 -0.34 -0.74
N VAL A 99 -13.34 -0.22 0.57
CA VAL A 99 -12.50 0.64 1.43
C VAL A 99 -11.04 0.17 1.39
N VAL A 100 -10.79 -1.13 1.51
CA VAL A 100 -9.44 -1.68 1.46
C VAL A 100 -8.78 -1.48 0.09
N LEU A 101 -9.52 -1.67 -1.01
CA LEU A 101 -9.01 -1.43 -2.36
C LEU A 101 -8.68 0.06 -2.57
N ALA A 102 -9.59 0.96 -2.20
CA ALA A 102 -9.37 2.40 -2.28
C ALA A 102 -8.15 2.80 -1.43
N GLY A 103 -8.04 2.26 -0.22
CA GLY A 103 -6.90 2.47 0.65
C GLY A 103 -5.58 1.95 0.06
N ALA A 104 -5.57 0.76 -0.54
CA ALA A 104 -4.39 0.18 -1.17
C ALA A 104 -3.86 1.04 -2.33
N VAL A 105 -4.77 1.65 -3.09
CA VAL A 105 -4.44 2.56 -4.20
C VAL A 105 -4.02 3.95 -3.69
N LEU A 106 -4.77 4.52 -2.74
CA LEU A 106 -4.54 5.90 -2.28
C LEU A 106 -3.35 6.01 -1.32
N SER A 107 -3.11 5.02 -0.45
CA SER A 107 -2.08 5.10 0.59
C SER A 107 -0.68 5.37 0.04
N PRO A 108 -0.19 4.67 -1.00
CA PRO A 108 1.13 4.93 -1.57
C PRO A 108 1.22 6.29 -2.26
N LEU A 109 0.12 6.75 -2.90
CA LEU A 109 0.08 8.05 -3.58
C LEU A 109 0.15 9.20 -2.57
N VAL A 110 -0.63 9.12 -1.50
CA VAL A 110 -0.64 10.14 -0.44
C VAL A 110 0.70 10.13 0.30
N ALA A 111 1.23 8.96 0.65
CA ALA A 111 2.55 8.85 1.30
C ALA A 111 3.68 9.42 0.43
N ALA A 112 3.67 9.12 -0.88
CA ALA A 112 4.61 9.69 -1.83
C ALA A 112 4.50 11.22 -1.93
N GLY A 113 3.28 11.75 -1.96
CA GLY A 113 3.01 13.19 -1.98
C GLY A 113 3.52 13.88 -0.73
N ILE A 114 3.25 13.32 0.45
CA ILE A 114 3.76 13.84 1.73
C ILE A 114 5.29 13.82 1.75
N TYR A 115 5.91 12.71 1.35
CA TYR A 115 7.36 12.60 1.29
C TYR A 115 7.97 13.62 0.33
N HIS A 116 7.38 13.80 -0.85
CA HIS A 116 7.84 14.79 -1.83
C HIS A 116 7.75 16.22 -1.30
N LEU A 117 6.66 16.58 -0.61
CA LEU A 117 6.50 17.90 0.00
C LEU A 117 7.52 18.17 1.11
N LEU A 118 7.83 17.16 1.94
CA LEU A 118 8.75 17.28 3.07
C LEU A 118 10.23 17.22 2.68
N PHE A 119 10.59 16.40 1.70
CA PHE A 119 11.98 16.08 1.36
C PHE A 119 12.39 16.43 -0.08
N GLY A 120 11.46 16.71 -0.97
CA GLY A 120 11.71 17.04 -2.39
C GLY A 120 12.47 18.34 -2.62
N ARG A 121 12.67 19.16 -1.58
CA ARG A 121 13.52 20.37 -1.62
C ARG A 121 14.96 20.15 -1.20
N ARG A 122 15.35 18.94 -0.76
CA ARG A 122 16.75 18.65 -0.40
C ARG A 122 17.49 18.12 -1.63
N PRO A 123 18.56 18.78 -2.09
CA PRO A 123 19.33 18.28 -3.23
C PRO A 123 19.91 16.89 -2.89
N PRO A 124 19.99 15.98 -3.88
CA PRO A 124 20.69 14.72 -3.70
C PRO A 124 22.16 15.04 -3.38
N ARG A 125 22.66 14.54 -2.24
CA ARG A 125 24.09 14.47 -1.93
C ARG A 125 24.65 13.16 -2.44
#